data_AF-A0A381T4E2-F1
#
_entry.id   AF-A0A381T4E2-F1
#
_cell.length_a   1.000
_cell.length_b   1.000
_cell.length_c   1.000
_cell.angle_alpha   90.00
_cell.angle_beta   90.00
_cell.angle_gamma   90.00
#
_symmetry.space_group_name_H-M   'P 1'
#
loop_
_entity.id
_entity.type
_entity.pdbx_description
1 polymer ?
#
loop_
_entity_poly.entity_id
_entity_poly.type
_entity_poly.pdbx_seq_one_letter_code
_entity_poly.pdbx_strand_id
1 'polypeptide(L)'
;MEPKSLIQIISEQEFLKIIKEPFELFFTISNDFEKIVEGRKDVSRKIYSRLMQESEYLESVLDEHGARENKAWSFFSEYIACIRNLAIAAFYVKHILDRYPYYKLRETQKIDEEFHLTANRALEFINRSILNLKGELIRTGKNNGLIWIEDKVSDDEMFKIESNKRLPKNILDDDVKEVRERVIDLCQKYRKMVKMIQEIKIDKSDNTQTFRVLMASKLNEKIVRMYKEHIHSVQSEYDTYVKNTSLEKEYEELAKFRGYVSMPLHLLEVMLWLCHFYDLSFL
;
A
#
# COMPACT_ATOMS: atom_id res chain seq x y z
N MET A 1 -29.73 -11.36 27.78
CA MET A 1 -29.64 -11.98 26.43
C MET A 1 -28.70 -13.14 26.56
N GLU A 2 -29.19 -14.36 26.36
CA GLU A 2 -28.30 -15.51 26.26
C GLU A 2 -27.43 -15.35 25.01
N PRO A 3 -26.12 -15.66 25.08
CA PRO A 3 -25.29 -15.69 23.89
C PRO A 3 -25.83 -16.78 22.96
N LYS A 4 -26.37 -16.39 21.80
CA LYS A 4 -26.65 -17.34 20.71
C LYS A 4 -25.31 -17.78 20.12
N SER A 5 -24.63 -18.69 20.81
CA SER A 5 -23.40 -19.33 20.36
C SER A 5 -23.73 -20.66 19.71
N LEU A 6 -24.29 -20.61 18.50
CA LEU A 6 -24.23 -21.71 17.55
C LEU A 6 -23.92 -21.09 16.20
N ILE A 7 -22.71 -21.32 15.70
CA ILE A 7 -22.36 -21.02 14.31
C ILE A 7 -23.36 -21.78 13.44
N GLN A 8 -24.20 -21.04 12.71
CA GLN A 8 -25.18 -21.64 11.82
C GLN A 8 -24.47 -21.98 10.50
N ILE A 9 -24.47 -23.26 10.14
CA ILE A 9 -24.00 -23.70 8.82
C ILE A 9 -25.05 -23.27 7.79
N ILE A 10 -24.69 -22.34 6.91
CA ILE A 10 -25.54 -21.87 5.82
C ILE A 10 -25.28 -22.67 4.53
N SER A 11 -26.28 -22.71 3.66
CA SER A 11 -26.14 -23.30 2.31
C SER A 11 -25.34 -22.40 1.38
N GLU A 12 -24.79 -22.97 0.29
CA GLU A 12 -24.12 -22.17 -0.76
C GLU A 12 -25.08 -21.16 -1.39
N GLN A 13 -26.37 -21.49 -1.57
CA GLN A 13 -27.34 -20.54 -2.12
C GLN A 13 -27.61 -19.35 -1.19
N GLU A 14 -27.53 -19.55 0.12
CA GLU A 14 -27.62 -18.45 1.09
C GLU A 14 -26.36 -17.60 1.05
N PHE A 15 -25.18 -18.22 1.01
CA PHE A 15 -23.91 -17.51 0.92
C PHE A 15 -23.80 -16.64 -0.35
N LEU A 16 -24.27 -17.14 -1.50
CA LEU A 16 -24.33 -16.38 -2.75
C LEU A 16 -25.13 -15.09 -2.64
N LYS A 17 -26.18 -15.05 -1.81
CA LYS A 17 -26.96 -13.83 -1.58
C LYS A 17 -26.19 -12.81 -0.74
N ILE A 18 -25.39 -13.29 0.21
CA ILE A 18 -24.58 -12.47 1.12
C ILE A 18 -23.42 -11.81 0.36
N ILE A 19 -22.68 -12.59 -0.43
CA ILE A 19 -21.48 -12.09 -1.11
C ILE A 19 -21.78 -11.19 -2.32
N LYS A 20 -23.01 -11.21 -2.84
CA LYS A 20 -23.38 -10.52 -4.08
C LYS A 20 -23.09 -9.02 -4.04
N GLU A 21 -23.57 -8.31 -3.02
CA GLU A 21 -23.40 -6.86 -2.92
C GLU A 21 -21.91 -6.47 -2.73
N PRO A 22 -21.16 -7.05 -1.77
CA PRO A 22 -19.72 -6.81 -1.64
C PRO A 22 -18.95 -7.08 -2.92
N PHE A 23 -19.30 -8.16 -3.63
CA PHE A 23 -18.66 -8.49 -4.91
C PHE A 23 -19.00 -7.47 -6.00
N GLU A 24 -20.25 -7.02 -6.12
CA GLU A 24 -20.63 -6.01 -7.13
C GLU A 24 -19.91 -4.67 -6.92
N LEU A 25 -19.69 -4.26 -5.66
CA LEU A 25 -18.93 -3.05 -5.34
C LEU A 25 -17.46 -3.19 -5.78
N PHE A 26 -16.81 -4.29 -5.40
CA PHE A 26 -15.46 -4.62 -5.87
C PHE A 26 -15.39 -4.71 -7.40
N PHE A 27 -16.33 -5.40 -8.03
CA PHE A 27 -16.34 -5.61 -9.47
C PHE A 27 -16.43 -4.28 -10.22
N THR A 28 -17.27 -3.35 -9.75
CA THR A 28 -17.42 -2.00 -10.32
C THR A 28 -16.08 -1.25 -10.36
N ILE A 29 -15.40 -1.11 -9.20
CA ILE A 29 -14.10 -0.42 -9.16
C ILE A 29 -13.02 -1.18 -9.95
N SER A 30 -13.07 -2.51 -9.97
CA SER A 30 -12.11 -3.32 -10.73
C SER A 30 -12.28 -3.15 -12.26
N ASN A 31 -13.48 -2.84 -12.74
CA ASN A 31 -13.74 -2.53 -14.15
C ASN A 31 -13.25 -1.12 -14.50
N ASP A 32 -13.44 -0.15 -13.62
CA ASP A 32 -12.91 1.20 -13.84
C ASP A 32 -11.37 1.17 -13.86
N PHE A 33 -10.75 0.42 -12.94
CA PHE A 33 -9.32 0.18 -12.94
C PHE A 33 -8.83 -0.45 -14.25
N GLU A 34 -9.49 -1.51 -14.72
CA GLU A 34 -9.16 -2.17 -16.00
C GLU A 34 -9.23 -1.20 -17.18
N LYS A 35 -10.34 -0.45 -17.32
CA LYS A 35 -10.50 0.54 -18.39
C LYS A 35 -9.38 1.60 -18.38
N ILE A 36 -8.92 2.03 -17.20
CA ILE A 36 -7.82 2.99 -17.07
C ILE A 36 -6.51 2.35 -17.53
N VAL A 37 -6.20 1.13 -17.08
CA VAL A 37 -4.97 0.42 -17.42
C VAL A 37 -4.93 0.07 -18.92
N GLU A 38 -5.99 -0.48 -19.49
CA GLU A 38 -6.10 -0.81 -20.92
C GLU A 38 -6.06 0.43 -21.80
N GLY A 39 -6.68 1.53 -21.33
CA GLY A 39 -6.58 2.85 -21.96
C GLY A 39 -5.19 3.49 -21.85
N ARG A 40 -4.22 2.83 -21.21
CA ARG A 40 -2.85 3.32 -20.95
C ARG A 40 -2.84 4.67 -20.25
N LYS A 41 -3.83 4.92 -19.40
CA LYS A 41 -3.93 6.12 -18.59
C LYS A 41 -3.21 5.89 -17.25
N ASP A 42 -2.72 6.98 -16.67
CA ASP A 42 -2.11 6.96 -15.36
C ASP A 42 -3.14 6.60 -14.28
N VAL A 43 -2.85 5.57 -13.48
CA VAL A 43 -3.74 5.15 -12.39
C VAL A 43 -3.47 6.03 -11.18
N SER A 44 -4.48 6.78 -10.75
CA SER A 44 -4.36 7.67 -9.60
C SER A 44 -4.38 6.90 -8.28
N ARG A 45 -3.82 7.50 -7.21
CA ARG A 45 -3.94 6.99 -5.84
C ARG A 45 -5.38 6.76 -5.39
N LYS A 46 -6.33 7.54 -5.90
CA LYS A 46 -7.75 7.38 -5.56
C LYS A 46 -8.33 6.06 -6.07
N ILE A 47 -7.91 5.62 -7.25
CA ILE A 47 -8.31 4.31 -7.81
C ILE A 47 -7.78 3.18 -6.93
N TYR A 48 -6.48 3.20 -6.62
CA TYR A 48 -5.89 2.20 -5.72
C TYR A 48 -6.56 2.20 -4.35
N SER A 49 -6.80 3.38 -3.75
CA SER A 49 -7.47 3.48 -2.45
C SER A 49 -8.89 2.89 -2.45
N ARG A 50 -9.67 3.06 -3.53
CA ARG A 50 -10.98 2.44 -3.64
C ARG A 50 -10.87 0.93 -3.83
N LEU A 51 -9.96 0.48 -4.70
CA LEU A 51 -9.72 -0.94 -4.92
C LEU A 51 -9.33 -1.65 -3.60
N MET A 52 -8.50 -1.01 -2.78
CA MET A 52 -8.16 -1.48 -1.44
C MET A 52 -9.40 -1.61 -0.54
N GLN A 53 -10.23 -0.57 -0.46
CA GLN A 53 -11.42 -0.55 0.40
C GLN A 53 -12.45 -1.62 0.01
N GLU A 54 -12.78 -1.74 -1.28
CA GLU A 54 -13.74 -2.73 -1.72
C GLU A 54 -13.19 -4.16 -1.61
N SER A 55 -11.88 -4.35 -1.80
CA SER A 55 -11.25 -5.66 -1.59
C SER A 55 -11.24 -6.07 -0.11
N GLU A 56 -10.94 -5.13 0.80
CA GLU A 56 -10.98 -5.36 2.25
C GLU A 56 -12.40 -5.71 2.71
N TYR A 57 -13.40 -4.98 2.22
CA TYR A 57 -14.80 -5.26 2.55
C TYR A 57 -15.22 -6.65 2.08
N LEU A 58 -14.92 -7.00 0.83
CA LEU A 58 -15.22 -8.33 0.28
C LEU A 58 -14.47 -9.45 1.03
N GLU A 59 -13.19 -9.27 1.34
CA GLU A 59 -12.39 -10.22 2.12
C GLU A 59 -12.96 -10.41 3.53
N SER A 60 -13.39 -9.32 4.19
CA SER A 60 -13.99 -9.40 5.52
C SER A 60 -15.26 -10.24 5.52
N VAL A 61 -16.15 -10.04 4.54
CA VAL A 61 -17.37 -10.85 4.39
C VAL A 61 -17.04 -12.31 4.12
N LEU A 62 -16.03 -12.59 3.29
CA LEU A 62 -15.57 -13.96 3.03
C LEU A 62 -15.07 -14.62 4.33
N ASP A 63 -14.26 -13.92 5.11
CA ASP A 63 -13.65 -14.44 6.34
C ASP A 63 -14.69 -14.68 7.44
N GLU A 64 -15.64 -13.76 7.62
CA GLU A 64 -16.76 -13.88 8.57
C GLU A 64 -17.65 -15.11 8.29
N HIS A 65 -17.65 -15.60 7.05
CA HIS A 65 -18.44 -16.75 6.61
C HIS A 65 -17.59 -18.01 6.35
N GLY A 66 -16.33 -18.04 6.79
CA GLY A 66 -15.48 -19.22 6.72
C GLY A 66 -15.06 -19.61 5.30
N ALA A 67 -15.05 -18.68 4.35
CA ALA A 67 -14.77 -18.95 2.95
C ALA A 67 -13.37 -19.54 2.70
N ARG A 68 -12.36 -19.17 3.51
CA ARG A 68 -11.00 -19.75 3.43
C ARG A 68 -10.96 -21.25 3.74
N GLU A 69 -11.88 -21.73 4.56
CA GLU A 69 -11.98 -23.15 4.95
C GLU A 69 -12.89 -23.95 4.00
N ASN A 70 -13.58 -23.26 3.09
CA ASN A 70 -14.48 -23.87 2.12
C ASN A 70 -13.75 -24.18 0.80
N LYS A 71 -13.83 -25.43 0.33
CA LYS A 71 -13.14 -25.88 -0.89
C LYS A 71 -13.51 -25.10 -2.16
N ALA A 72 -14.73 -24.59 -2.27
CA ALA A 72 -15.15 -23.81 -3.44
C ALA A 72 -14.64 -22.36 -3.35
N TRP A 73 -14.57 -21.80 -2.15
CA TRP A 73 -14.30 -20.37 -1.94
C TRP A 73 -12.89 -20.02 -1.49
N SER A 74 -12.06 -21.00 -1.09
CA SER A 74 -10.71 -20.74 -0.57
C SER A 74 -9.85 -19.95 -1.55
N PHE A 75 -9.81 -20.37 -2.83
CA PHE A 75 -9.06 -19.64 -3.86
C PHE A 75 -9.66 -18.27 -4.17
N PHE A 76 -11.00 -18.13 -4.10
CA PHE A 76 -11.64 -16.83 -4.28
C PHE A 76 -11.18 -15.85 -3.19
N SER A 77 -11.14 -16.30 -1.93
CA SER A 77 -10.60 -15.55 -0.79
C SER A 77 -9.12 -15.21 -0.95
N GLU A 78 -8.31 -16.13 -1.46
CA GLU A 78 -6.87 -15.87 -1.70
C GLU A 78 -6.67 -14.81 -2.79
N TYR A 79 -7.41 -14.88 -3.90
CA TYR A 79 -7.29 -13.91 -4.98
C TYR A 79 -7.67 -12.50 -4.52
N ILE A 80 -8.72 -12.33 -3.73
CA ILE A 80 -9.11 -11.01 -3.22
C ILE A 80 -8.06 -10.46 -2.24
N ALA A 81 -7.49 -11.29 -1.38
CA ALA A 81 -6.41 -10.91 -0.48
C ALA A 81 -5.15 -10.49 -1.25
N CYS A 82 -4.83 -11.20 -2.33
CA CYS A 82 -3.74 -10.86 -3.24
C CYS A 82 -3.96 -9.51 -3.93
N ILE A 83 -5.15 -9.29 -4.49
CA ILE A 83 -5.52 -8.03 -5.14
C ILE A 83 -5.40 -6.87 -4.17
N ARG A 84 -5.90 -7.05 -2.94
CA ARG A 84 -5.79 -6.03 -1.90
C ARG A 84 -4.33 -5.68 -1.59
N ASN A 85 -3.49 -6.66 -1.27
CA ASN A 85 -2.08 -6.42 -0.95
C ASN A 85 -1.34 -5.71 -2.08
N LEU A 86 -1.58 -6.12 -3.33
CA LEU A 86 -1.01 -5.47 -4.51
C LEU A 86 -1.54 -4.05 -4.72
N ALA A 87 -2.82 -3.80 -4.49
CA ALA A 87 -3.40 -2.46 -4.56
C ALA A 87 -2.78 -1.52 -3.51
N ILE A 88 -2.50 -2.02 -2.31
CA ILE A 88 -1.82 -1.26 -1.26
C ILE A 88 -0.38 -0.94 -1.67
N ALA A 89 0.37 -1.92 -2.17
CA ALA A 89 1.72 -1.71 -2.66
C ALA A 89 1.75 -0.66 -3.79
N ALA A 90 0.83 -0.78 -4.77
CA ALA A 90 0.72 0.18 -5.87
C ALA A 90 0.35 1.60 -5.39
N PHE A 91 -0.54 1.71 -4.40
CA PHE A 91 -0.86 3.00 -3.77
C PHE A 91 0.39 3.68 -3.23
N TYR A 92 1.25 2.96 -2.52
CA TYR A 92 2.48 3.52 -1.96
C TYR A 92 3.54 3.83 -3.02
N VAL A 93 3.70 3.00 -4.06
CA VAL A 93 4.61 3.35 -5.17
C VAL A 93 4.13 4.62 -5.87
N LYS A 94 2.82 4.72 -6.15
CA LYS A 94 2.23 5.93 -6.73
C LYS A 94 2.36 7.14 -5.79
N HIS A 95 2.20 6.94 -4.48
CA HIS A 95 2.45 7.97 -3.47
C HIS A 95 3.87 8.51 -3.55
N ILE A 96 4.87 7.62 -3.64
CA ILE A 96 6.25 8.03 -3.77
C ILE A 96 6.45 8.84 -5.04
N LEU A 97 5.97 8.37 -6.20
CA LEU A 97 6.08 9.10 -7.47
C LEU A 97 5.44 10.49 -7.41
N ASP A 98 4.21 10.60 -6.89
CA ASP A 98 3.49 11.88 -6.74
C ASP A 98 4.23 12.84 -5.80
N ARG A 99 4.93 12.31 -4.80
CA ARG A 99 5.58 13.08 -3.73
C ARG A 99 7.07 13.31 -3.95
N TYR A 100 7.67 12.60 -4.89
CA TYR A 100 9.10 12.59 -5.15
C TYR A 100 9.69 14.01 -5.33
N PRO A 101 9.09 14.89 -6.16
CA PRO A 101 9.61 16.26 -6.32
C PRO A 101 9.59 17.09 -5.03
N TYR A 102 8.72 16.73 -4.07
CA TYR A 102 8.56 17.43 -2.79
C TYR A 102 9.46 16.90 -1.68
N TYR A 103 10.13 15.75 -1.88
CA TYR A 103 11.12 15.25 -0.92
C TYR A 103 12.44 16.03 -0.96
N LYS A 104 12.68 16.83 -2.03
CA LYS A 104 13.90 17.64 -2.20
C LYS A 104 15.19 16.83 -2.00
N LEU A 105 15.20 15.59 -2.50
CA LEU A 105 16.36 14.71 -2.45
C LEU A 105 17.50 15.32 -3.29
N ARG A 106 18.74 15.13 -2.87
CA ARG A 106 19.93 15.67 -3.57
C ARG A 106 20.59 14.62 -4.45
N GLU A 107 19.75 13.84 -5.12
CA GLU A 107 20.21 12.76 -5.98
C GLU A 107 20.64 13.31 -7.35
N THR A 108 21.58 12.62 -8.00
CA THR A 108 21.95 12.97 -9.37
C THR A 108 20.78 12.69 -10.31
N GLN A 109 20.68 13.44 -11.41
CA GLN A 109 19.67 13.21 -12.46
C GLN A 109 19.59 11.74 -12.91
N LYS A 110 20.73 11.05 -12.99
CA LYS A 110 20.77 9.62 -13.35
C LYS A 110 20.00 8.73 -12.37
N ILE A 111 20.16 8.97 -11.06
CA ILE A 111 19.47 8.18 -10.01
C ILE A 111 17.97 8.50 -10.05
N ASP A 112 17.63 9.77 -10.22
CA ASP A 112 16.24 10.23 -10.38
C ASP A 112 15.53 9.53 -11.55
N GLU A 113 16.14 9.53 -12.74
CA GLU A 113 15.60 8.86 -13.94
C GLU A 113 15.51 7.33 -13.76
N GLU A 114 16.52 6.69 -13.17
CA GLU A 114 16.53 5.25 -12.90
C GLU A 114 15.42 4.86 -11.91
N PHE A 115 15.24 5.65 -10.86
CA PHE A 115 14.19 5.45 -9.86
C PHE A 115 12.80 5.54 -10.51
N HIS A 116 12.53 6.61 -11.24
CA HIS A 116 11.23 6.81 -11.91
C HIS A 116 10.94 5.69 -12.91
N LEU A 117 11.92 5.29 -13.72
CA LEU A 117 11.76 4.19 -14.67
C LEU A 117 11.42 2.88 -13.95
N THR A 118 12.15 2.57 -12.88
CA THR A 118 11.97 1.32 -12.13
C THR A 118 10.64 1.29 -11.39
N ALA A 119 10.26 2.40 -10.75
CA ALA A 119 8.99 2.54 -10.04
C ALA A 119 7.78 2.44 -10.98
N ASN A 120 7.84 3.05 -12.18
CA ASN A 120 6.77 2.92 -13.17
C ASN A 120 6.67 1.49 -13.72
N ARG A 121 7.79 0.81 -13.97
CA ARG A 121 7.79 -0.62 -14.35
C ARG A 121 7.20 -1.51 -13.26
N ALA A 122 7.52 -1.24 -12.01
CA ALA A 122 6.94 -1.96 -10.87
C ALA A 122 5.41 -1.75 -10.81
N LEU A 123 4.93 -0.52 -11.00
CA LEU A 123 3.49 -0.23 -11.08
C LEU A 123 2.82 -0.95 -12.24
N GLU A 124 3.42 -0.95 -13.44
CA GLU A 124 2.89 -1.66 -14.60
C GLU A 124 2.76 -3.16 -14.32
N PHE A 125 3.80 -3.76 -13.72
CA PHE A 125 3.78 -5.17 -13.33
C PHE A 125 2.71 -5.47 -12.28
N ILE A 126 2.59 -4.64 -11.23
CA ILE A 126 1.57 -4.79 -10.20
C ILE A 126 0.16 -4.66 -10.81
N ASN A 127 -0.05 -3.66 -11.68
CA ASN A 127 -1.34 -3.44 -12.32
C ASN A 127 -1.78 -4.64 -13.16
N ARG A 128 -0.86 -5.18 -13.97
CA ARG A 128 -1.13 -6.38 -14.75
C ARG A 128 -1.40 -7.60 -13.87
N SER A 129 -0.68 -7.72 -12.75
CA SER A 129 -0.90 -8.81 -11.79
C SER A 129 -2.29 -8.74 -11.16
N ILE A 130 -2.75 -7.54 -10.79
CA ILE A 130 -4.12 -7.30 -10.31
C ILE A 130 -5.16 -7.71 -11.37
N LEU A 131 -4.96 -7.35 -12.65
CA LEU A 131 -5.89 -7.75 -13.72
C LEU A 131 -5.93 -9.26 -13.94
N ASN A 132 -4.78 -9.93 -13.89
CA ASN A 132 -4.73 -11.38 -14.00
C ASN A 132 -5.48 -12.05 -12.84
N LEU A 133 -5.25 -11.60 -11.60
CA LEU A 133 -5.95 -12.09 -10.41
C LEU A 133 -7.45 -11.81 -10.47
N LYS A 134 -7.86 -10.64 -10.98
CA LYS A 134 -9.26 -10.30 -11.22
C LYS A 134 -9.91 -11.33 -12.17
N GLY A 135 -9.22 -11.68 -13.26
CA GLY A 135 -9.69 -12.71 -14.19
C GLY A 135 -9.94 -14.06 -13.51
N GLU A 136 -9.00 -14.50 -12.67
CA GLU A 136 -9.13 -15.73 -11.89
C GLU A 136 -10.23 -15.68 -10.83
N LEU A 137 -10.38 -14.54 -10.15
CA LEU A 137 -11.46 -14.28 -9.20
C LEU A 137 -12.83 -14.39 -9.88
N ILE A 138 -13.00 -13.73 -11.04
CA ILE A 138 -14.24 -13.78 -11.84
C ILE A 138 -14.55 -15.21 -12.29
N ARG A 139 -13.55 -15.93 -12.79
CA ARG A 139 -13.69 -17.33 -13.23
C ARG A 139 -14.15 -18.21 -12.07
N THR A 140 -13.55 -18.05 -10.89
CA THR A 140 -13.88 -18.80 -9.68
C THR A 140 -15.29 -18.45 -9.18
N GLY A 141 -15.65 -17.17 -9.15
CA GLY A 141 -16.99 -16.71 -8.79
C GLY A 141 -18.07 -17.30 -9.70
N LYS A 142 -17.87 -17.30 -11.02
CA LYS A 142 -18.80 -17.93 -11.99
C LYS A 142 -18.95 -19.43 -11.74
N ASN A 143 -17.83 -20.14 -11.51
CA ASN A 143 -17.85 -21.58 -11.22
C ASN A 143 -18.60 -21.90 -9.92
N ASN A 144 -18.58 -20.99 -8.95
CA ASN A 144 -19.31 -21.12 -7.68
C ASN A 144 -20.77 -20.65 -7.76
N GLY A 145 -21.26 -20.26 -8.95
CA GLY A 145 -22.64 -19.83 -9.16
C GLY A 145 -22.94 -18.37 -8.84
N LEU A 146 -21.91 -17.52 -8.69
CA LEU A 146 -22.10 -16.09 -8.48
C LEU A 146 -22.63 -15.43 -9.75
N ILE A 147 -23.70 -14.65 -9.60
CA ILE A 147 -24.37 -13.90 -10.68
C ILE A 147 -24.42 -12.43 -10.28
N TRP A 148 -23.94 -11.57 -11.17
CA TRP A 148 -23.86 -10.13 -10.97
C TRP A 148 -24.16 -9.38 -12.27
N ILE A 149 -24.25 -8.06 -12.19
CA ILE A 149 -24.47 -7.18 -13.34
C ILE A 149 -23.11 -6.78 -13.94
N GLU A 150 -22.81 -7.23 -15.16
CA GLU A 150 -21.50 -7.00 -15.82
C GLU A 150 -21.26 -5.51 -16.19
N ASP A 151 -22.33 -4.73 -16.44
CA ASP A 151 -22.25 -3.34 -16.92
C ASP A 151 -22.48 -2.27 -15.85
N LYS A 152 -22.33 -2.59 -14.56
CA LYS A 152 -22.44 -1.58 -13.50
C LYS A 152 -21.22 -0.65 -13.58
N VAL A 153 -21.43 0.58 -14.03
CA VAL A 153 -20.39 1.63 -14.10
C VAL A 153 -20.52 2.53 -12.88
N SER A 154 -19.39 2.95 -12.29
CA SER A 154 -19.41 3.98 -11.24
C SER A 154 -19.94 5.29 -11.83
N ASP A 155 -20.82 6.00 -11.13
CA ASP A 155 -21.12 7.40 -11.46
C ASP A 155 -19.84 8.24 -11.22
N ASP A 156 -19.18 8.60 -12.33
CA ASP A 156 -17.78 9.03 -12.40
C ASP A 156 -17.60 10.58 -12.34
N GLU A 157 -18.56 11.33 -11.79
CA GLU A 157 -18.37 12.78 -11.60
C GLU A 157 -17.40 13.12 -10.46
N MET A 158 -17.09 12.17 -9.56
CA MET A 158 -16.23 12.39 -8.40
C MET A 158 -14.72 12.43 -8.70
N PHE A 159 -14.27 12.26 -9.95
CA PHE A 159 -12.87 11.96 -10.25
C PHE A 159 -11.99 13.19 -10.58
N LYS A 160 -12.52 14.41 -10.42
CA LYS A 160 -11.84 15.66 -10.79
C LYS A 160 -11.57 16.64 -9.63
N ILE A 161 -11.07 16.16 -8.49
CA ILE A 161 -10.50 17.07 -7.49
C ILE A 161 -9.02 17.26 -7.79
N GLU A 162 -8.67 18.38 -8.41
CA GLU A 162 -7.28 18.76 -8.64
C GLU A 162 -6.56 19.01 -7.30
N SER A 163 -5.50 18.25 -7.03
CA SER A 163 -4.69 18.35 -5.81
C SER A 163 -3.67 19.51 -5.83
N ASN A 164 -3.70 20.38 -6.85
CA ASN A 164 -2.77 21.51 -7.01
C ASN A 164 -3.22 22.78 -6.26
N LYS A 165 -4.40 22.78 -5.65
CA LYS A 165 -4.91 23.90 -4.84
C LYS A 165 -4.56 23.67 -3.37
N ARG A 166 -3.95 24.66 -2.73
CA ARG A 166 -3.63 24.65 -1.29
C ARG A 166 -4.27 25.84 -0.61
N LEU A 167 -4.73 25.63 0.62
CA LEU A 167 -5.09 26.75 1.49
C LEU A 167 -3.83 27.58 1.79
N PRO A 168 -3.97 28.92 1.97
CA PRO A 168 -2.87 29.75 2.43
C PRO A 168 -2.38 29.26 3.80
N LYS A 169 -1.06 29.33 4.03
CA LYS A 169 -0.46 28.96 5.31
C LYS A 169 -0.65 30.11 6.31
N ASN A 170 -1.71 30.05 7.11
CA ASN A 170 -2.11 31.08 8.08
C ASN A 170 -2.06 30.62 9.55
N ILE A 171 -1.50 29.43 9.82
CA ILE A 171 -1.19 28.97 11.18
C ILE A 171 0.12 29.64 11.62
N LEU A 172 0.14 30.17 12.84
CA LEU A 172 1.34 30.76 13.46
C LEU A 172 2.40 29.68 13.69
N ASP A 173 3.67 30.08 13.65
CA ASP A 173 4.76 29.14 13.96
C ASP A 173 4.75 28.79 15.45
N ASP A 174 5.03 27.54 15.76
CA ASP A 174 5.16 27.09 17.14
C ASP A 174 6.57 27.42 17.67
N ASP A 175 6.64 28.17 18.77
CA ASP A 175 7.85 28.32 19.59
C ASP A 175 7.99 27.11 20.52
N VAL A 176 8.34 25.97 19.93
CA VAL A 176 8.69 24.77 20.69
C VAL A 176 10.04 25.01 21.39
N LYS A 177 10.11 24.72 22.69
CA LYS A 177 11.39 24.74 23.43
C LYS A 177 12.26 23.55 23.01
N GLU A 178 13.58 23.73 22.99
CA GLU A 178 14.56 22.65 22.76
C GLU A 178 14.52 21.99 21.36
N VAL A 179 13.96 22.66 20.33
CA VAL A 179 13.90 22.10 18.96
C VAL A 179 15.29 21.67 18.45
N ARG A 180 16.36 22.41 18.79
CA ARG A 180 17.73 22.04 18.40
C ARG A 180 18.16 20.69 18.98
N GLU A 181 17.87 20.43 20.26
CA GLU A 181 18.20 19.15 20.89
C GLU A 181 17.39 18.00 20.30
N ARG A 182 16.09 18.24 20.02
CA ARG A 182 15.21 17.30 19.32
C ARG A 182 15.76 16.94 17.94
N VAL A 183 16.20 17.93 17.16
CA VAL A 183 16.81 17.71 15.85
C VAL A 183 18.06 16.83 15.96
N ILE A 184 18.93 17.08 16.94
CA ILE A 184 20.14 16.26 17.17
C ILE A 184 19.76 14.81 17.47
N ASP A 185 18.79 14.58 18.36
CA ASP A 185 18.27 13.24 18.67
C ASP A 185 17.70 12.54 17.43
N LEU A 186 16.91 13.24 16.62
CA LEU A 186 16.37 12.70 15.36
C LEU A 186 17.47 12.29 14.38
N CYS A 187 18.51 13.12 14.22
CA CYS A 187 19.65 12.77 13.38
C CYS A 187 20.39 11.54 13.91
N GLN A 188 20.53 11.39 15.23
CA GLN A 188 21.16 10.21 15.84
C GLN A 188 20.32 8.95 15.64
N LYS A 189 19.00 9.03 15.85
CA LYS A 189 18.03 7.94 15.58
C LYS A 189 18.10 7.49 14.12
N TYR A 190 18.03 8.44 13.19
CA TYR A 190 18.13 8.16 11.76
C TYR A 190 19.48 7.54 11.37
N ARG A 191 20.59 8.04 11.93
CA ARG A 191 21.92 7.47 11.68
C ARG A 191 22.05 6.03 12.20
N LYS A 192 21.49 5.73 13.37
CA LYS A 192 21.45 4.35 13.92
C LYS A 192 20.68 3.43 12.98
N MET A 193 19.55 3.89 12.47
CA MET A 193 18.73 3.21 11.47
C MET A 193 19.49 2.88 10.19
N VAL A 194 20.17 3.87 9.60
CA VAL A 194 20.99 3.67 8.41
C VAL A 194 22.05 2.58 8.63
N LYS A 195 22.73 2.59 9.79
CA LYS A 195 23.70 1.54 10.13
C LYS A 195 23.06 0.15 10.18
N MET A 196 21.93 0.02 10.88
CA MET A 196 21.23 -1.27 10.98
C MET A 196 20.81 -1.81 9.61
N ILE A 197 20.35 -0.96 8.69
CA ILE A 197 19.97 -1.37 7.33
C ILE A 197 21.20 -1.78 6.51
N GLN A 198 22.30 -1.03 6.62
CA GLN A 198 23.56 -1.35 5.92
C GLN A 198 24.15 -2.69 6.38
N GLU A 199 23.99 -3.05 7.66
CA GLU A 199 24.48 -4.31 8.23
C GLU A 199 23.76 -5.54 7.66
N ILE A 200 22.51 -5.42 7.20
CA ILE A 200 21.77 -6.54 6.59
C ILE A 200 22.46 -7.05 5.31
N LYS A 201 23.14 -6.17 4.56
CA LYS A 201 23.75 -6.46 3.26
C LYS A 201 22.76 -7.17 2.33
N ILE A 202 21.81 -6.40 1.79
CA ILE A 202 20.84 -6.89 0.81
C ILE A 202 21.51 -6.79 -0.56
N ASP A 203 21.97 -7.92 -1.06
CA ASP A 203 22.47 -8.02 -2.44
C ASP A 203 21.29 -8.26 -3.39
N LYS A 204 21.29 -7.55 -4.52
CA LYS A 204 20.33 -7.85 -5.60
C LYS A 204 20.59 -9.27 -6.10
N SER A 205 19.53 -10.06 -6.25
CA SER A 205 19.63 -11.42 -6.76
C SER A 205 18.44 -11.74 -7.65
N ASP A 206 18.72 -12.10 -8.90
CA ASP A 206 17.72 -12.62 -9.84
C ASP A 206 17.51 -14.15 -9.69
N ASN A 207 18.29 -14.80 -8.82
CA ASN A 207 18.13 -16.22 -8.54
C ASN A 207 17.03 -16.47 -7.50
N THR A 208 16.03 -17.28 -7.85
CA THR A 208 14.88 -17.60 -6.99
C THR A 208 15.26 -18.26 -5.66
N GLN A 209 16.28 -19.13 -5.64
CA GLN A 209 16.70 -19.80 -4.42
C GLN A 209 17.37 -18.81 -3.46
N THR A 210 18.26 -17.97 -3.97
CA THR A 210 18.87 -16.88 -3.19
C THR A 210 17.82 -15.88 -2.70
N PHE A 211 16.83 -15.56 -3.53
CA PHE A 211 15.70 -14.70 -3.14
C PHE A 211 14.90 -15.32 -1.99
N ARG A 212 14.59 -16.62 -2.04
CA ARG A 212 13.92 -17.33 -0.93
C ARG A 212 14.70 -17.24 0.38
N VAL A 213 16.02 -17.45 0.32
CA VAL A 213 16.89 -17.34 1.50
C VAL A 213 16.91 -15.90 2.03
N LEU A 214 16.96 -14.91 1.14
CA LEU A 214 16.90 -13.49 1.49
C LEU A 214 15.58 -13.14 2.18
N MET A 215 14.44 -13.56 1.62
CA MET A 215 13.11 -13.36 2.22
C MET A 215 13.02 -14.01 3.59
N ALA A 216 13.42 -15.27 3.75
CA ALA A 216 13.32 -15.97 5.03
C ALA A 216 14.21 -15.34 6.13
N SER A 217 15.42 -14.91 5.79
CA SER A 217 16.44 -14.53 6.79
C SER A 217 16.59 -13.02 7.03
N LYS A 218 16.35 -12.19 6.01
CA LYS A 218 16.74 -10.77 6.00
C LYS A 218 15.60 -9.82 5.65
N LEU A 219 14.60 -10.28 4.90
CA LEU A 219 13.52 -9.46 4.36
C LEU A 219 12.13 -10.06 4.63
N ASN A 220 11.95 -10.76 5.75
CA ASN A 220 10.62 -11.21 6.14
C ASN A 220 9.81 -10.03 6.72
N GLU A 221 8.50 -10.23 6.79
CA GLU A 221 7.54 -9.24 7.24
C GLU A 221 7.90 -8.63 8.61
N LYS A 222 8.31 -9.45 9.58
CA LYS A 222 8.71 -9.01 10.93
C LYS A 222 9.86 -8.03 10.88
N ILE A 223 10.89 -8.31 10.08
CA ILE A 223 12.07 -7.45 9.93
C ILE A 223 11.70 -6.13 9.25
N VAL A 224 10.95 -6.18 8.15
CA VAL A 224 10.52 -4.98 7.42
C VAL A 224 9.64 -4.09 8.30
N ARG A 225 8.70 -4.69 9.04
CA ARG A 225 7.84 -4.00 10.01
C ARG A 225 8.67 -3.29 11.07
N MET A 226 9.68 -3.95 11.64
CA MET A 226 10.57 -3.34 12.62
C MET A 226 11.24 -2.07 12.08
N TYR A 227 11.81 -2.11 10.86
CA TYR A 227 12.43 -0.93 10.26
C TYR A 227 11.40 0.18 9.97
N LYS A 228 10.22 -0.20 9.48
CA LYS A 228 9.13 0.75 9.22
C LYS A 228 8.75 1.51 10.48
N GLU A 229 8.58 0.83 11.62
CA GLU A 229 8.21 1.48 12.87
C GLU A 229 9.30 2.44 13.38
N HIS A 230 10.57 2.07 13.25
CA HIS A 230 11.66 2.95 13.65
C HIS A 230 11.73 4.22 12.79
N ILE A 231 11.55 4.11 11.47
CA ILE A 231 11.60 5.30 10.60
C ILE A 231 10.35 6.16 10.74
N HIS A 232 9.20 5.50 10.96
CA HIS A 232 7.95 6.17 11.26
C HIS A 232 8.08 7.00 12.55
N SER A 233 8.68 6.45 13.61
CA SER A 233 8.97 7.19 14.84
C SER A 233 9.80 8.46 14.59
N VAL A 234 10.84 8.39 13.77
CA VAL A 234 11.63 9.59 13.38
C VAL A 234 10.75 10.59 12.63
N GLN A 235 9.91 10.14 11.70
CA GLN A 235 9.01 11.04 10.95
C GLN A 235 7.95 11.68 11.86
N SER A 236 7.32 10.91 12.74
CA SER A 236 6.30 11.40 13.67
C SER A 236 6.88 12.45 14.60
N GLU A 237 8.04 12.17 15.22
CA GLU A 237 8.70 13.14 16.10
C GLU A 237 9.14 14.40 15.34
N TYR A 238 9.63 14.28 14.10
CA TYR A 238 9.90 15.45 13.25
C TYR A 238 8.64 16.27 12.99
N ASP A 239 7.55 15.61 12.57
CA ASP A 239 6.29 16.27 12.25
C ASP A 239 5.63 16.92 13.48
N THR A 240 5.88 16.41 14.69
CA THR A 240 5.38 16.96 15.95
C THR A 240 6.23 18.11 16.48
N TYR A 241 7.57 18.01 16.44
CA TYR A 241 8.44 18.92 17.20
C TYR A 241 9.30 19.85 16.34
N VAL A 242 9.45 19.58 15.04
CA VAL A 242 10.35 20.34 14.16
C VAL A 242 9.59 21.04 13.05
N LYS A 243 8.61 20.36 12.46
CA LYS A 243 7.82 20.91 11.35
C LYS A 243 7.09 22.19 11.74
N ASN A 244 7.09 23.17 10.85
CA ASN A 244 6.51 24.50 11.04
C ASN A 244 7.13 25.36 12.15
N THR A 245 8.28 24.97 12.71
CA THR A 245 9.02 25.82 13.64
C THR A 245 9.84 26.88 12.90
N SER A 246 10.24 27.94 13.62
CA SER A 246 11.19 28.95 13.12
C SER A 246 12.53 28.33 12.69
N LEU A 247 12.97 27.28 13.41
CA LEU A 247 14.20 26.55 13.10
C LEU A 247 14.12 25.84 11.74
N GLU A 248 13.01 25.17 11.41
CA GLU A 248 12.84 24.53 10.09
C GLU A 248 12.89 25.57 8.95
N LYS A 249 12.37 26.78 9.18
CA LYS A 249 12.42 27.87 8.20
C LYS A 249 13.82 28.44 8.04
N GLU A 250 14.57 28.56 9.14
CA GLU A 250 15.95 29.05 9.16
C GLU A 250 16.89 28.07 8.43
N TYR A 251 16.71 26.77 8.63
CA TYR A 251 17.57 25.72 8.07
C TYR A 251 16.84 24.85 7.04
N GLU A 252 16.97 25.18 5.76
CA GLU A 252 16.36 24.42 4.65
C GLU A 252 16.75 22.92 4.64
N GLU A 253 17.90 22.59 5.25
CA GLU A 253 18.37 21.21 5.40
C GLU A 253 17.42 20.35 6.25
N LEU A 254 16.66 20.94 7.17
CA LEU A 254 15.69 20.20 7.98
C LEU A 254 14.52 19.70 7.10
N ALA A 255 14.01 20.55 6.22
CA ALA A 255 12.99 20.15 5.25
C ALA A 255 13.49 19.04 4.31
N LYS A 256 14.77 19.09 3.90
CA LYS A 256 15.41 18.02 3.10
C LYS A 256 15.60 16.74 3.92
N PHE A 257 16.04 16.85 5.18
CA PHE A 257 16.15 15.72 6.10
C PHE A 257 14.82 14.99 6.24
N ARG A 258 13.71 15.72 6.37
CA ARG A 258 12.37 15.13 6.37
C ARG A 258 12.10 14.29 5.11
N GLY A 259 12.55 14.74 3.93
CA GLY A 259 12.49 13.98 2.68
C GLY A 259 13.27 12.66 2.74
N TYR A 260 14.49 12.68 3.30
CA TYR A 260 15.30 11.49 3.54
C TYR A 260 14.71 10.53 4.59
N VAL A 261 13.79 10.98 5.43
CA VAL A 261 13.00 10.12 6.32
C VAL A 261 11.78 9.55 5.59
N SER A 262 11.03 10.40 4.86
CA SER A 262 9.80 9.99 4.18
C SER A 262 10.02 8.99 3.05
N MET A 263 11.05 9.18 2.21
CA MET A 263 11.31 8.28 1.08
C MET A 263 11.49 6.81 1.52
N PRO A 264 12.43 6.47 2.42
CA PRO A 264 12.56 5.10 2.93
C PRO A 264 11.37 4.61 3.76
N LEU A 265 10.62 5.48 4.46
CA LEU A 265 9.37 5.07 5.12
C LEU A 265 8.39 4.46 4.11
N HIS A 266 8.12 5.16 3.02
CA HIS A 266 7.16 4.70 2.02
C HIS A 266 7.69 3.51 1.21
N LEU A 267 9.01 3.41 0.97
CA LEU A 267 9.60 2.20 0.39
C LEU A 267 9.42 0.98 1.30
N LEU A 268 9.59 1.15 2.62
CA LEU A 268 9.35 0.09 3.59
C LEU A 268 7.86 -0.29 3.67
N GLU A 269 6.94 0.65 3.45
CA GLU A 269 5.52 0.35 3.31
C GLU A 269 5.26 -0.54 2.08
N VAL A 270 5.83 -0.21 0.91
CA VAL A 270 5.74 -1.08 -0.28
C VAL A 270 6.30 -2.47 0.02
N MET A 271 7.50 -2.54 0.61
CA MET A 271 8.12 -3.82 0.95
C MET A 271 7.28 -4.65 1.91
N LEU A 272 6.69 -4.03 2.93
CA LEU A 272 5.87 -4.73 3.92
C LEU A 272 4.71 -5.47 3.25
N TRP A 273 3.99 -4.80 2.35
CA TRP A 273 2.85 -5.39 1.65
C TRP A 273 3.25 -6.44 0.61
N LEU A 274 4.41 -6.30 -0.01
CA LEU A 274 4.96 -7.36 -0.87
C LEU A 274 5.43 -8.58 -0.07
N CYS A 275 5.96 -8.40 1.14
CA CYS A 275 6.29 -9.51 2.03
C CYS A 275 5.02 -10.24 2.48
N HIS A 276 3.98 -9.51 2.87
CA HIS A 276 2.67 -10.09 3.19
C HIS A 276 2.10 -10.91 2.04
N PHE A 277 2.13 -10.36 0.82
CA PHE A 277 1.70 -11.08 -0.38
C PHE A 277 2.52 -12.36 -0.61
N TYR A 278 3.84 -12.28 -0.43
CA TYR A 278 4.74 -13.42 -0.57
C TYR A 278 4.42 -14.51 0.46
N ASP A 279 4.31 -14.16 1.73
CA ASP A 279 4.06 -15.11 2.81
C ASP A 279 2.67 -15.78 2.66
N LEU A 280 1.66 -15.05 2.17
CA LEU A 280 0.33 -15.60 1.88
C LEU A 280 0.29 -16.53 0.65
N SER A 281 1.15 -16.33 -0.34
CA SER A 281 1.16 -17.11 -1.60
C SER A 281 1.94 -18.42 -1.50
N PHE A 282 2.70 -18.63 -0.42
CA PHE A 282 3.58 -19.79 -0.22
C PHE A 282 3.28 -20.56 1.09
N LEU A 283 2.19 -20.24 1.77
CA LEU A 283 1.58 -21.03 2.85
C LEU A 283 0.48 -21.93 2.29
#